data_AF-A0A4S2HFU0-F1
#
_entry.id   AF-A0A4S2HFU0-F1
#
_cell.length_a   1.000
_cell.length_b   1.000
_cell.length_c   1.000
_cell.angle_alpha   90.00
_cell.angle_beta   90.00
_cell.angle_gamma   90.00
#
_symmetry.space_group_name_H-M   'P 1'
#
loop_
_entity.id
_entity.type
_entity.pdbx_description
1 polymer ?
#
loop_
_entity_poly.entity_id
_entity_poly.type
_entity_poly.pdbx_seq_one_letter_code
_entity_poly.pdbx_strand_id
1 'polypeptide(L)'
;MCITTAEMNKKMEKRKSLQMQLKKMEDDIKALDVDIIEYLMENLNDCLATNSKGKEILRFIGDMCKATYSPQERETVDKEEVKKLLSEKDYQKVRKVSYYSVLRIS
;
A
#
# COMPACT_ATOMS: atom_id res chain seq x y z
N MET A 1 -7.93 -31.55 -11.65
CA MET A 1 -9.37 -31.40 -11.31
C MET A 1 -10.02 -30.54 -12.38
N CYS A 2 -10.83 -31.12 -13.26
CA CYS A 2 -11.55 -30.36 -14.28
C CYS A 2 -12.89 -29.92 -13.68
N ILE A 3 -12.96 -28.66 -13.23
CA ILE A 3 -14.25 -28.05 -12.87
C ILE A 3 -15.01 -27.68 -14.14
N THR A 4 -16.34 -27.74 -14.07
CA THR A 4 -17.22 -27.29 -15.15
C THR A 4 -17.23 -25.76 -15.25
N THR A 5 -17.62 -25.24 -16.41
CA THR A 5 -17.83 -23.78 -16.60
C THR A 5 -18.85 -23.22 -15.60
N ALA A 6 -19.89 -23.98 -15.27
CA ALA A 6 -20.90 -23.57 -14.29
C ALA A 6 -20.29 -23.41 -12.88
N GLU A 7 -19.44 -24.34 -12.45
CA GLU A 7 -18.73 -24.23 -11.18
C GLU A 7 -17.72 -23.08 -11.17
N MET A 8 -17.05 -22.84 -12.30
CA MET A 8 -16.15 -21.69 -12.44
C MET A 8 -16.91 -20.36 -12.34
N ASN A 9 -18.08 -20.24 -12.97
CA ASN A 9 -18.92 -19.04 -12.87
C ASN A 9 -19.35 -18.78 -11.42
N LYS A 10 -19.78 -19.81 -10.68
CA LYS A 10 -20.08 -19.68 -9.24
C LYS A 10 -18.87 -19.17 -8.44
N LYS A 11 -17.66 -19.63 -8.77
CA LYS A 11 -16.43 -19.11 -8.13
C LYS A 11 -16.18 -17.65 -8.49
N MET A 12 -16.42 -17.23 -9.74
CA MET A 12 -16.28 -15.83 -10.17
C MET A 12 -17.27 -14.91 -9.46
N GLU A 13 -18.53 -15.32 -9.32
CA GLU A 13 -19.57 -14.59 -8.59
C GLU A 13 -19.19 -14.44 -7.11
N LYS A 14 -18.82 -15.54 -6.45
CA LYS A 14 -18.38 -15.52 -5.05
C LYS A 14 -17.17 -14.61 -4.86
N ARG A 15 -16.18 -14.67 -5.75
CA ARG A 15 -15.01 -13.78 -5.73
C ARG A 15 -15.43 -12.31 -5.82
N LYS A 16 -16.33 -11.95 -6.74
CA LYS A 16 -16.79 -10.57 -6.92
C LYS A 16 -17.51 -10.06 -5.67
N SER A 17 -18.35 -10.88 -5.05
CA SER A 17 -19.01 -10.55 -3.79
C SER A 17 -18.00 -10.30 -2.66
N LEU A 18 -17.01 -11.20 -2.48
CA LEU A 18 -15.96 -11.03 -1.49
C LEU A 18 -15.11 -9.79 -1.74
N GLN A 19 -14.79 -9.48 -3.01
CA GLN A 19 -14.03 -8.28 -3.37
C GLN A 19 -14.77 -6.99 -3.00
N MET A 20 -16.10 -6.96 -3.15
CA MET A 20 -16.92 -5.82 -2.74
C MET A 20 -16.92 -5.64 -1.22
N GLN A 21 -17.02 -6.74 -0.46
CA GLN A 21 -16.94 -6.70 1.00
C GLN A 21 -15.55 -6.24 1.48
N LEU A 22 -14.48 -6.75 0.87
CA LEU A 22 -13.11 -6.34 1.17
C LEU A 22 -12.93 -4.84 0.96
N LYS A 23 -13.39 -4.30 -0.18
CA LYS A 23 -13.30 -2.87 -0.45
C LYS A 23 -14.02 -2.03 0.61
N LYS A 24 -15.21 -2.46 1.03
CA LYS A 24 -15.95 -1.76 2.10
C LYS A 24 -15.14 -1.77 3.41
N MET A 25 -14.60 -2.92 3.81
CA MET A 25 -13.78 -3.02 5.02
C MET A 25 -12.50 -2.17 4.92
N GLU A 26 -11.85 -2.13 3.76
CA GLU A 26 -10.69 -1.26 3.53
C GLU A 26 -11.06 0.23 3.65
N ASP A 27 -12.22 0.64 3.17
CA ASP A 27 -12.70 2.02 3.27
C ASP A 27 -13.08 2.38 4.73
N ASP A 28 -13.74 1.46 5.45
CA ASP A 28 -14.06 1.62 6.88
C ASP A 28 -12.78 1.72 7.74
N ILE A 29 -11.76 0.90 7.45
CA ILE A 29 -10.45 0.98 8.12
C ILE A 29 -9.78 2.33 7.84
N LYS A 30 -9.80 2.82 6.60
CA LYS A 30 -9.20 4.13 6.27
C LYS A 30 -9.88 5.28 6.99
N ALA A 31 -11.19 5.21 7.19
CA ALA A 31 -11.91 6.23 7.98
C ALA A 31 -11.38 6.26 9.42
N LEU A 32 -11.23 5.08 10.05
CA LEU A 32 -10.64 4.97 11.38
C LEU A 32 -9.18 5.44 11.41
N ASP A 33 -8.39 5.14 10.39
CA ASP A 33 -7.00 5.61 10.29
C ASP A 33 -6.93 7.15 10.26
N VAL A 34 -7.87 7.81 9.59
CA VAL A 34 -7.97 9.28 9.59
C VAL A 34 -8.26 9.80 11.00
N ASP A 35 -9.25 9.24 11.70
CA ASP A 35 -9.59 9.64 13.07
C ASP A 35 -8.39 9.45 14.04
N ILE A 36 -7.63 8.36 13.88
CA ILE A 36 -6.42 8.09 14.67
C ILE A 36 -5.34 9.13 14.38
N ILE A 37 -5.14 9.51 13.11
CA ILE A 37 -4.16 10.53 12.72
C ILE A 37 -4.58 11.89 13.29
N GLU A 38 -5.85 12.27 13.19
CA GLU A 38 -6.38 13.51 13.77
C GLU A 38 -6.12 13.56 15.27
N TYR A 39 -6.44 12.50 16.01
CA TYR A 39 -6.15 12.41 17.44
C TYR A 39 -4.65 12.62 17.74
N LEU A 40 -3.75 11.95 17.01
CA LEU A 40 -2.30 12.09 17.20
C LEU A 40 -1.84 13.54 16.95
N MET A 41 -2.41 14.21 15.95
CA MET A 41 -2.08 15.58 15.57
C MET A 41 -2.67 16.63 16.50
N GLU A 42 -3.83 16.38 17.11
CA GLU A 42 -4.42 17.28 18.12
C GLU A 42 -3.71 17.15 19.47
N ASN A 43 -3.15 15.98 19.77
CA ASN A 43 -2.50 15.67 21.05
C ASN A 43 -0.96 15.59 20.92
N LEU A 44 -0.36 16.54 20.19
CA LEU A 44 1.09 16.56 19.89
C LEU A 44 1.96 16.41 21.14
N ASN A 45 1.66 17.13 22.22
CA ASN A 45 2.51 17.11 23.42
C ASN A 45 2.58 15.73 24.08
N ASP A 46 1.47 14.98 24.04
CA ASP A 46 1.39 13.65 24.65
C ASP A 46 1.87 12.55 23.70
N CYS A 47 1.74 12.79 22.39
CA CYS A 47 2.04 11.80 21.36
C CYS A 47 3.44 11.96 20.75
N LEU A 48 4.12 13.09 20.91
CA LEU A 48 5.44 13.33 20.32
C LEU A 48 6.47 12.36 20.92
N ALA A 49 7.14 11.63 20.05
CA ALA A 49 8.17 10.67 20.42
C ALA A 49 9.33 10.68 19.41
N THR A 50 10.45 10.12 19.82
CA THR A 50 11.59 9.88 18.93
C THR A 50 11.69 8.39 18.61
N ASN A 51 11.90 8.05 17.33
CA ASN A 51 12.14 6.66 16.94
C ASN A 51 13.60 6.22 17.20
N SER A 52 13.90 4.94 16.97
CA SER A 52 15.26 4.38 17.17
C SER A 52 16.35 5.00 16.28
N LYS A 53 15.98 5.80 15.28
CA LYS A 53 16.88 6.51 14.38
C LYS A 53 16.98 8.01 14.70
N GLY A 54 16.44 8.47 15.83
CA GLY A 54 16.49 9.88 16.22
C GLY A 54 15.50 10.79 15.48
N LYS A 55 14.55 10.25 14.71
CA LYS A 55 13.53 11.06 14.02
C LYS A 55 12.29 11.25 14.88
N GLU A 56 11.75 12.46 14.87
CA GLU A 56 10.45 12.78 15.47
C GLU A 56 9.31 12.05 14.76
N ILE A 57 8.41 11.51 15.55
CA ILE A 57 7.21 10.78 15.14
C ILE A 57 6.09 11.06 16.14
N LEU A 58 4.85 10.78 15.76
CA LEU A 58 3.73 10.73 16.69
C LEU A 58 3.43 9.28 17.03
N ARG A 59 3.21 8.99 18.31
CA ARG A 59 2.95 7.64 18.80
C ARG A 59 1.89 7.66 19.89
N PHE A 60 0.90 6.79 19.72
CA PHE A 60 -0.06 6.43 20.76
C PHE A 60 0.19 4.98 21.17
N ILE A 61 0.19 4.70 22.47
CA ILE A 61 0.33 3.35 23.03
C ILE A 61 -0.98 3.01 23.72
N GLY A 62 -1.82 2.19 23.07
CA GLY A 62 -3.05 1.68 23.65
C GLY A 62 -2.86 0.28 24.25
N ASP A 63 -3.92 -0.21 24.89
CA ASP A 63 -3.91 -1.52 25.58
C ASP A 63 -3.71 -2.69 24.62
N MET A 64 -4.33 -2.64 23.43
CA MET A 64 -4.24 -3.72 22.45
C MET A 64 -3.09 -3.54 21.45
N CYS A 65 -2.85 -2.31 21.00
CA CYS A 65 -1.89 -2.01 19.96
C CYS A 65 -1.36 -0.58 20.08
N LYS A 66 -0.31 -0.28 19.32
CA LYS A 66 0.26 1.05 19.21
C LYS A 66 0.00 1.62 17.81
N ALA A 67 -0.28 2.92 17.75
CA ALA A 67 -0.30 3.69 16.51
C ALA A 67 1.00 4.48 16.39
N THR A 68 1.54 4.59 15.19
CA THR A 68 2.71 5.44 14.91
C THR A 68 2.51 6.14 13.59
N TYR A 69 2.50 7.47 13.64
CA TYR A 69 2.43 8.32 12.48
C TYR A 69 3.79 8.96 12.24
N SER A 70 4.32 8.79 11.02
CA SER A 70 5.63 9.29 10.64
C SER A 70 5.63 9.64 9.16
N PRO A 71 6.29 10.75 8.75
CA PRO A 71 6.42 11.08 7.35
C PRO A 71 7.22 10.00 6.63
N GLN A 72 6.74 9.60 5.45
CA GLN A 72 7.40 8.66 4.55
C GLN A 72 7.67 9.37 3.23
N GLU A 73 8.83 9.12 2.65
CA GLU A 73 9.24 9.66 1.35
C GLU A 73 9.41 8.51 0.36
N ARG A 74 8.92 8.72 -0.86
CA ARG A 74 9.13 7.79 -1.97
C ARG A 74 9.54 8.58 -3.20
N GLU A 75 10.74 8.33 -3.67
CA GLU A 75 11.21 8.80 -4.96
C GLU A 75 10.69 7.88 -6.08
N THR A 76 10.14 8.48 -7.14
CA THR A 76 9.77 7.77 -8.36
C THR A 76 10.50 8.41 -9.52
N VAL A 77 11.26 7.60 -10.25
CA VAL A 77 12.03 8.07 -11.40
C VAL A 77 11.23 7.86 -12.68
N ASP A 78 11.08 8.92 -13.48
CA ASP A 78 10.47 8.85 -14.79
C ASP A 78 11.41 8.13 -15.77
N LYS A 79 11.00 6.93 -16.18
CA LYS A 79 11.79 6.08 -17.07
C LYS A 79 11.92 6.66 -18.47
N GLU A 80 10.93 7.40 -18.96
CA GLU A 80 10.96 7.97 -20.31
C GLU A 80 11.88 9.20 -20.37
N GLU A 81 11.88 10.04 -19.33
CA GLU A 81 12.85 11.14 -19.23
C GLU A 81 14.28 10.62 -19.09
N VAL A 82 14.50 9.57 -18.28
CA VAL A 82 15.84 8.95 -18.15
C VAL A 82 16.36 8.40 -19.48
N LYS A 83 15.49 7.84 -20.32
CA LYS A 83 15.89 7.37 -21.66
C LYS A 83 16.34 8.51 -22.58
N LYS A 84 15.89 9.74 -22.38
CA LYS A 84 16.36 10.91 -23.15
C LYS A 84 17.77 11.35 -22.73
N LEU A 85 18.13 11.10 -21.47
CA LEU A 85 19.42 11.49 -20.89
C LEU A 85 20.53 10.46 -21.14
N LEU A 86 20.17 9.18 -21.29
CA LEU A 86 21.11 8.09 -21.49
C LEU A 86 21.14 7.62 -22.95
N SER A 87 22.31 7.20 -23.43
CA SER A 87 22.38 6.43 -24.67
C SER A 87 21.69 5.07 -24.48
N GLU A 88 21.20 4.46 -25.56
CA GLU A 88 20.59 3.12 -25.52
C GLU A 88 21.52 2.09 -24.85
N LYS A 89 22.82 2.18 -25.14
CA LYS A 89 23.85 1.30 -24.55
C LYS A 89 23.98 1.49 -23.05
N ASP A 90 23.87 2.71 -22.54
CA ASP A 90 24.00 2.99 -21.11
C ASP A 90 22.71 2.66 -20.35
N TYR A 91 21.55 2.92 -20.94
CA TYR A 91 20.27 2.50 -20.37
C TYR A 91 20.19 0.97 -20.19
N GLN A 92 20.68 0.22 -21.18
CA GLN A 92 20.67 -1.25 -21.14
C GLN A 92 21.51 -1.81 -19.98
N LYS A 93 22.59 -1.14 -19.54
CA LYS A 93 23.42 -1.59 -18.41
C LYS A 93 22.69 -1.56 -17.08
N VAL A 94 21.73 -0.65 -16.92
CA VAL A 94 20.96 -0.45 -15.67
C VAL A 94 19.56 -1.05 -15.73
N ARG A 95 19.13 -1.52 -16.89
CA ARG A 95 17.80 -2.12 -17.10
C ARG A 95 17.70 -3.50 -16.43
N LYS A 96 16.71 -3.66 -15.56
CA LYS A 96 16.32 -4.96 -14.99
C LYS A 96 14.89 -5.31 -15.43
N VAL A 97 14.71 -6.49 -16.01
CA VAL A 97 13.40 -6.99 -16.44
C VAL A 97 13.11 -8.30 -15.71
N SER A 98 12.01 -8.33 -14.97
CA SER A 98 11.48 -9.54 -14.32
C SER A 98 10.12 -9.90 -14.94
N TYR A 99 9.93 -11.17 -15.26
CA TYR A 99 8.65 -11.69 -15.73
C TYR A 99 7.88 -12.33 -14.56
N TYR A 100 6.58 -12.04 -14.47
CA TYR A 100 5.65 -12.69 -13.55
C TYR A 100 4.27 -12.81 -14.20
N SER A 101 3.57 -13.91 -13.93
CA SER A 101 2.21 -14.13 -14.41
C SER A 101 1.20 -13.39 -13.54
N VAL A 102 0.19 -12.77 -14.17
CA VAL A 102 -0.87 -12.02 -13.48
C VAL A 102 -2.23 -12.54 -13.91
N LEU A 103 -3.11 -12.80 -12.94
CA LEU A 103 -4.53 -13.03 -13.17
C LEU A 103 -5.27 -11.69 -13.04
N ARG A 104 -5.80 -11.17 -14.15
CA ARG A 104 -6.68 -9.99 -14.16
C ARG A 104 -8.13 -10.44 -14.25
N ILE A 105 -8.96 -9.96 -13.33
CA ILE A 105 -10.41 -10.21 -13.32
C ILE A 105 -11.11 -8.86 -13.19
N SER A 106 -11.97 -8.55 -14.15
CA SER A 106 -12.77 -7.32 -14.28
C SER A 106 -14.25 -7.63 -14.25
#